data_AF-A0A3Q3BPT6-F1
#
_entry.id   AF-A0A3Q3BPT6-F1
#
_cell.length_a   1.000
_cell.length_b   1.000
_cell.length_c   1.000
_cell.angle_alpha   90.00
_cell.angle_beta   90.00
_cell.angle_gamma   90.00
#
_symmetry.space_group_name_H-M   'P 1'
#
loop_
_entity.id
_entity.type
_entity.pdbx_description
1 polymer ?
#
loop_
_entity_poly.entity_id
_entity_poly.type
_entity_poly.pdbx_seq_one_letter_code
_entity_poly.pdbx_strand_id
1 'polypeptide(L)'
;MSLHTVCAEQCDGRCFGPYVSDCCHRECAGGCFGPKDTDCFACTNFNDSGACVTQCPQPFVYNPTTFQLEHNTRAKYTYGAFCVKKCPHNFVVDHSSCVRACPSNKMEVEENRVKMCIPCTDICPKACDGIGTASLQKAQTVDSSNIDKFVNCTKINGNLYFHLHVCVFCPHLGYLNIQSWPDNITDLSVFSNLATIGGRALYSGISLLVLKQQGISSLQLQSLREISAGNVHVVENSQLCYYNTVNWTSLFRAANQKVLIHNNRSPQECSAREHMVCDPLCSDDGCWGPGPDQCLSCRNFIRGRTCVHSCNLYEGDIREFANGSVCVECDAQCERADDDSFTCHGPGPEHCVTCLHFKDGPNCVEKCPDGLQGANSFIFKYAEINNECHPCHANLETNVLFLLLLLWIIVLHHMLKNQMG
;
A
#
# COMPACT_ATOMS: atom_id res chain seq x y z
N MET A 1 -30.32 6.28 -50.78
CA MET A 1 -31.48 6.43 -49.87
C MET A 1 -31.05 5.92 -48.50
N SER A 2 -30.55 6.79 -47.63
CA SER A 2 -30.33 6.49 -46.22
C SER A 2 -31.68 6.66 -45.51
N LEU A 3 -32.38 5.55 -45.27
CA LEU A 3 -33.54 5.57 -44.38
C LEU A 3 -33.03 5.92 -42.99
N HIS A 4 -33.29 7.13 -42.54
CA HIS A 4 -33.12 7.48 -41.14
C HIS A 4 -34.25 6.77 -40.40
N THR A 5 -33.97 5.64 -39.76
CA THR A 5 -34.94 5.00 -38.88
C THR A 5 -35.23 5.99 -37.75
N VAL A 6 -36.47 6.47 -37.67
CA VAL A 6 -36.89 7.42 -36.63
C VAL A 6 -37.38 6.60 -35.45
N CYS A 7 -36.72 6.73 -34.30
CA CYS A 7 -37.09 6.03 -33.09
C CYS A 7 -38.29 6.68 -32.41
N ALA A 8 -39.01 5.89 -31.61
CA ALA A 8 -40.00 6.43 -30.68
C ALA A 8 -39.32 7.33 -29.62
N GLU A 9 -40.02 8.35 -29.13
CA GLU A 9 -39.49 9.30 -28.12
C GLU A 9 -39.10 8.63 -26.80
N GLN A 10 -39.69 7.48 -26.49
CA GLN A 10 -39.42 6.70 -25.28
C GLN A 10 -38.13 5.86 -25.39
N CYS A 11 -37.49 5.80 -26.56
CA CYS A 11 -36.23 5.07 -26.69
C CYS A 11 -35.08 5.91 -26.12
N ASP A 12 -34.36 5.37 -25.14
CA ASP A 12 -33.19 6.03 -24.54
C ASP A 12 -32.01 6.24 -25.52
N GLY A 13 -32.00 5.54 -26.68
CA GLY A 13 -30.84 5.54 -27.56
C GLY A 13 -31.10 5.22 -29.04
N ARG A 14 -31.09 3.94 -29.40
CA ARG A 14 -31.20 3.44 -30.79
C ARG A 14 -32.44 2.58 -30.95
N CYS A 15 -32.81 2.30 -32.19
CA CYS A 15 -33.95 1.45 -32.52
C CYS A 15 -33.73 0.74 -33.86
N PHE A 16 -34.47 -0.34 -34.09
CA PHE A 16 -34.55 -1.03 -35.39
C PHE A 16 -35.90 -0.82 -36.09
N GLY A 17 -36.79 -0.03 -35.50
CA GLY A 17 -38.10 0.34 -36.03
C GLY A 17 -38.69 1.55 -35.29
N PRO A 18 -39.86 2.06 -35.73
CA PRO A 18 -40.45 3.27 -35.20
C PRO A 18 -41.29 3.09 -33.93
N TYR A 19 -41.57 1.85 -33.51
CA TYR A 19 -42.40 1.57 -32.35
C TYR A 19 -41.57 1.46 -31.07
N VAL A 20 -42.22 1.66 -29.91
CA VAL A 20 -41.57 1.51 -28.60
C VAL A 20 -41.05 0.08 -28.37
N SER A 21 -41.69 -0.93 -28.98
CA SER A 21 -41.22 -2.31 -28.98
C SER A 21 -39.89 -2.52 -29.69
N ASP A 22 -39.50 -1.56 -30.54
CA ASP A 22 -38.34 -1.65 -31.42
C ASP A 22 -37.14 -0.85 -30.87
N CYS A 23 -37.27 -0.34 -29.64
CA CYS A 23 -36.17 0.29 -28.92
C CYS A 23 -35.08 -0.75 -28.63
N CYS A 24 -33.84 -0.38 -28.90
CA CYS A 24 -32.68 -1.16 -28.49
C CYS A 24 -32.42 -1.00 -27.01
N HIS A 25 -31.71 -1.97 -26.43
CA HIS A 25 -31.14 -1.81 -25.11
C HIS A 25 -30.22 -0.57 -25.05
N ARG A 26 -30.23 0.16 -23.92
CA ARG A 26 -29.46 1.41 -23.77
C ARG A 26 -27.94 1.24 -23.96
N GLU A 27 -27.43 0.04 -23.72
CA GLU A 27 -26.01 -0.31 -23.90
C GLU A 27 -25.64 -0.66 -25.35
N CYS A 28 -26.59 -0.61 -26.29
CA CYS A 28 -26.33 -0.87 -27.71
C CYS A 28 -25.78 0.38 -28.42
N ALA A 29 -24.66 0.22 -29.12
CA ALA A 29 -24.08 1.21 -30.00
C ALA A 29 -24.42 0.90 -31.47
N GLY A 30 -24.77 1.94 -32.24
CA GLY A 30 -25.10 1.86 -33.67
C GLY A 30 -26.52 1.35 -33.95
N GLY A 31 -26.93 0.24 -33.35
CA GLY A 31 -28.24 -0.40 -33.52
C GLY A 31 -28.32 -1.78 -32.85
N CYS A 32 -29.41 -2.52 -33.08
CA CYS A 32 -29.62 -3.85 -32.51
C CYS A 32 -30.53 -4.70 -33.42
N PHE A 33 -30.51 -6.01 -33.21
CA PHE A 33 -31.42 -6.99 -33.83
C PHE A 33 -32.66 -7.28 -32.97
N GLY A 34 -32.70 -6.76 -31.74
CA GLY A 34 -33.72 -7.05 -30.74
C GLY A 34 -33.53 -6.19 -29.49
N PRO A 35 -34.47 -6.27 -28.52
CA PRO A 35 -34.49 -5.37 -27.37
C PRO A 35 -33.48 -5.73 -26.27
N LYS A 36 -32.82 -6.89 -26.32
CA LYS A 36 -31.91 -7.34 -25.25
C LYS A 36 -30.52 -6.73 -25.41
N ASP A 37 -29.79 -6.68 -24.30
CA ASP A 37 -28.36 -6.31 -24.23
C ASP A 37 -27.43 -7.25 -25.02
N THR A 38 -27.93 -8.41 -25.43
CA THR A 38 -27.25 -9.44 -26.23
C THR A 38 -27.53 -9.33 -27.72
N ASP A 39 -28.49 -8.49 -28.12
CA ASP A 39 -28.91 -8.32 -29.52
C ASP A 39 -28.25 -7.10 -30.19
N CYS A 40 -27.33 -6.42 -29.50
CA CYS A 40 -26.68 -5.21 -29.99
C CYS A 40 -25.74 -5.48 -31.18
N PHE A 41 -25.64 -4.53 -32.12
CA PHE A 41 -24.63 -4.59 -33.19
C PHE A 41 -23.21 -4.39 -32.63
N ALA A 42 -23.08 -3.51 -31.65
CA ALA A 42 -21.87 -3.25 -30.88
C ALA A 42 -22.27 -2.76 -29.49
N CYS A 43 -21.36 -2.86 -28.52
CA CYS A 43 -21.60 -2.34 -27.17
C CYS A 43 -21.12 -0.90 -27.06
N THR A 44 -21.88 -0.07 -26.34
CA THR A 44 -21.48 1.29 -25.99
C THR A 44 -20.25 1.29 -25.09
N ASN A 45 -20.19 0.36 -24.13
CA ASN A 45 -19.14 0.27 -23.12
C ASN A 45 -18.33 -1.03 -23.25
N PHE A 46 -18.78 -2.12 -22.64
CA PHE A 46 -18.06 -3.39 -22.63
C PHE A 46 -18.93 -4.55 -23.11
N ASN A 47 -18.31 -5.48 -23.83
CA ASN A 47 -18.89 -6.78 -24.15
C ASN A 47 -18.45 -7.79 -23.10
N ASP A 48 -19.41 -8.27 -22.32
CA ASP A 48 -19.22 -9.44 -21.47
C ASP A 48 -19.86 -10.68 -22.07
N SER A 49 -19.04 -11.48 -22.77
CA SER A 49 -19.45 -12.82 -23.26
C SER A 49 -20.70 -12.78 -24.15
N GLY A 50 -20.90 -11.69 -24.90
CA GLY A 50 -22.04 -11.44 -25.78
C GLY A 50 -23.03 -10.39 -25.27
N ALA A 51 -23.07 -10.11 -23.96
CA ALA A 51 -23.94 -9.09 -23.37
C ALA A 51 -23.24 -7.73 -23.27
N CYS A 52 -23.91 -6.65 -23.65
CA CYS A 52 -23.39 -5.30 -23.50
C CYS A 52 -23.66 -4.75 -22.11
N VAL A 53 -22.59 -4.48 -21.36
CA VAL A 53 -22.62 -4.05 -19.96
C VAL A 53 -21.93 -2.70 -19.77
N THR A 54 -22.41 -1.91 -18.79
CA THR A 54 -21.79 -0.63 -18.42
C THR A 54 -20.42 -0.81 -17.77
N GLN A 55 -20.25 -1.89 -17.01
CA GLN A 55 -19.01 -2.22 -16.29
C GLN A 55 -18.83 -3.73 -16.20
N CYS A 56 -17.57 -4.19 -16.24
CA CYS A 56 -17.28 -5.60 -16.02
C CYS A 56 -17.52 -6.01 -14.55
N PRO A 57 -17.84 -7.29 -14.29
CA PRO A 57 -17.97 -7.82 -12.93
C PRO A 57 -16.75 -7.51 -12.06
N GLN A 58 -16.96 -6.71 -11.00
CA GLN A 58 -15.89 -6.23 -10.12
C GLN A 58 -15.22 -7.38 -9.34
N PRO A 59 -13.93 -7.26 -8.99
CA PRO A 59 -13.17 -8.26 -8.23
C PRO A 59 -13.66 -8.42 -6.79
N PHE A 60 -14.27 -7.38 -6.23
CA PHE A 60 -14.89 -7.42 -4.92
C PHE A 60 -16.36 -7.05 -5.03
N VAL A 61 -17.21 -7.74 -4.27
CA VAL A 61 -18.64 -7.47 -4.16
C VAL A 61 -19.01 -7.32 -2.70
N TYR A 62 -19.91 -6.38 -2.40
CA TYR A 62 -20.37 -6.17 -1.05
C TYR A 62 -21.31 -7.31 -0.64
N ASN A 63 -21.03 -7.95 0.49
CA ASN A 63 -21.88 -8.97 1.08
C ASN A 63 -22.75 -8.36 2.19
N PRO A 64 -24.08 -8.27 2.01
CA PRO A 64 -24.97 -7.66 3.01
C PRO A 64 -25.07 -8.41 4.34
N THR A 65 -24.62 -9.67 4.41
CA THR A 65 -24.63 -10.47 5.64
C THR A 65 -23.39 -10.21 6.49
N THR A 66 -22.22 -10.02 5.87
CA THR A 66 -20.95 -9.79 6.56
C THR A 66 -20.57 -8.31 6.64
N PHE A 67 -21.29 -7.45 5.91
CA PHE A 67 -21.06 -5.99 5.83
C PHE A 67 -19.66 -5.64 5.31
N GLN A 68 -19.07 -6.52 4.48
CA GLN A 68 -17.71 -6.38 3.96
C GLN A 68 -17.67 -6.61 2.44
N LEU A 69 -16.61 -6.09 1.82
CA LEU A 69 -16.27 -6.37 0.43
C LEU A 69 -15.57 -7.74 0.34
N GLU A 70 -16.21 -8.70 -0.31
CA GLU A 70 -15.71 -10.07 -0.47
C GLU A 70 -15.26 -10.33 -1.90
N HIS A 71 -14.32 -11.25 -2.08
CA HIS A 71 -13.81 -11.60 -3.40
C HIS A 71 -14.89 -12.25 -4.28
N ASN A 72 -15.11 -11.67 -5.45
CA ASN A 72 -16.11 -12.14 -6.41
C ASN A 72 -15.53 -13.25 -7.31
N THR A 73 -16.06 -14.46 -7.22
CA THR A 73 -15.65 -15.58 -8.08
C THR A 73 -16.00 -15.40 -9.55
N ARG A 74 -16.91 -14.48 -9.88
CA ARG A 74 -17.31 -14.13 -11.25
C ARG A 74 -16.58 -12.90 -11.79
N ALA A 75 -15.58 -12.41 -11.07
CA ALA A 75 -14.80 -11.24 -11.47
C ALA A 75 -14.24 -11.38 -12.89
N LYS A 76 -14.30 -10.29 -13.64
CA LYS A 76 -13.65 -10.15 -14.96
C LYS A 76 -12.98 -8.79 -15.04
N TYR A 77 -11.87 -8.75 -15.76
CA TYR A 77 -11.08 -7.56 -15.96
C TYR A 77 -11.49 -6.86 -17.25
N THR A 78 -11.47 -5.53 -17.26
CA THR A 78 -11.66 -4.75 -18.47
C THR A 78 -10.41 -4.88 -19.35
N TYR A 79 -10.61 -5.13 -20.64
CA TYR A 79 -9.56 -5.14 -21.65
C TYR A 79 -10.08 -4.50 -22.92
N GLY A 80 -9.77 -3.21 -23.11
CA GLY A 80 -10.40 -2.40 -24.16
C GLY A 80 -11.92 -2.36 -23.95
N ALA A 81 -12.69 -2.82 -24.94
CA ALA A 81 -14.16 -2.90 -24.88
C ALA A 81 -14.69 -4.29 -24.48
N PHE A 82 -13.88 -5.13 -23.83
CA PHE A 82 -14.25 -6.51 -23.47
C PHE A 82 -14.02 -6.80 -21.99
N CYS A 83 -14.83 -7.70 -21.43
CA CYS A 83 -14.63 -8.28 -20.10
C CYS A 83 -13.96 -9.65 -20.20
N VAL A 84 -12.77 -9.80 -19.63
CA VAL A 84 -11.96 -11.03 -19.72
C VAL A 84 -11.69 -11.65 -18.36
N LYS A 85 -11.75 -12.98 -18.24
CA LYS A 85 -11.42 -13.68 -16.98
C LYS A 85 -9.94 -13.62 -16.61
N LYS A 86 -9.07 -13.47 -17.60
CA LYS A 86 -7.61 -13.38 -17.43
C LYS A 86 -7.07 -12.33 -18.38
N CYS A 87 -6.17 -11.48 -17.90
CA CYS A 87 -5.46 -10.55 -18.77
C CYS A 87 -4.56 -11.31 -19.76
N PRO A 88 -4.32 -10.78 -20.97
CA PRO A 88 -3.35 -11.33 -21.90
C PRO A 88 -1.93 -11.35 -21.31
N HIS A 89 -1.06 -12.22 -21.83
CA HIS A 89 0.26 -12.54 -21.24
C HIS A 89 1.18 -11.33 -20.95
N ASN A 90 1.06 -10.24 -21.71
CA ASN A 90 1.89 -9.04 -21.56
C ASN A 90 1.15 -7.86 -20.88
N PHE A 91 0.06 -8.16 -20.17
CA PHE A 91 -0.72 -7.17 -19.42
C PHE A 91 -0.67 -7.48 -17.93
N VAL A 92 -0.82 -6.42 -17.15
CA VAL A 92 -0.81 -6.43 -15.69
C VAL A 92 -2.19 -6.00 -15.21
N VAL A 93 -2.69 -6.63 -14.15
CA VAL A 93 -3.97 -6.27 -13.53
C VAL A 93 -3.76 -5.02 -12.65
N ASP A 94 -4.47 -3.94 -12.93
CA ASP A 94 -4.63 -2.82 -11.98
C ASP A 94 -6.09 -2.68 -11.57
N HIS A 95 -6.38 -2.93 -10.29
CA HIS A 95 -7.73 -2.97 -9.71
C HIS A 95 -8.65 -3.96 -10.44
N SER A 96 -9.38 -3.49 -11.45
CA SER A 96 -10.33 -4.26 -12.26
C SER A 96 -10.04 -4.17 -13.77
N SER A 97 -8.84 -3.73 -14.15
CA SER A 97 -8.47 -3.46 -15.55
C SER A 97 -7.14 -4.07 -15.95
N CYS A 98 -7.01 -4.47 -17.22
CA CYS A 98 -5.75 -4.95 -17.81
C CYS A 98 -4.98 -3.78 -18.41
N VAL A 99 -3.89 -3.37 -17.77
CA VAL A 99 -3.01 -2.28 -18.21
C VAL A 99 -1.68 -2.82 -18.75
N ARG A 100 -1.01 -2.04 -19.61
CA ARG A 100 0.31 -2.42 -20.16
C ARG A 100 1.45 -2.28 -19.15
N ALA A 101 1.31 -1.34 -18.22
CA ALA A 101 2.28 -1.04 -17.18
C ALA A 101 1.54 -0.44 -15.98
N CYS A 102 2.08 -0.64 -14.77
CA CYS A 102 1.52 -0.04 -13.57
C CYS A 102 1.66 1.49 -13.56
N PRO A 103 0.71 2.20 -12.93
CA PRO A 103 0.85 3.62 -12.61
C PRO A 103 2.12 3.92 -11.81
N SER A 104 2.61 5.15 -11.87
CA SER A 104 3.86 5.58 -11.23
C SER A 104 3.92 5.44 -9.70
N ASN A 105 2.77 5.32 -9.03
CA ASN A 105 2.64 5.08 -7.59
C ASN A 105 2.37 3.61 -7.22
N LYS A 106 2.50 2.68 -8.18
CA LYS A 106 2.29 1.24 -7.99
C LYS A 106 3.46 0.45 -8.59
N MET A 107 3.65 -0.77 -8.09
CA MET A 107 4.65 -1.71 -8.58
C MET A 107 4.02 -2.98 -9.11
N GLU A 108 4.62 -3.57 -10.15
CA GLU A 108 4.22 -4.88 -10.66
C GLU A 108 4.75 -5.97 -9.73
N VAL A 109 3.83 -6.78 -9.21
CA VAL A 109 4.12 -8.00 -8.47
C VAL A 109 3.47 -9.18 -9.15
N GLU A 110 4.11 -10.35 -9.06
CA GLU A 110 3.57 -11.59 -9.58
C GLU A 110 3.13 -12.46 -8.40
N GLU A 111 1.81 -12.61 -8.23
CA GLU A 111 1.20 -13.46 -7.22
C GLU A 111 0.37 -14.53 -7.91
N ASN A 112 0.59 -15.81 -7.56
CA ASN A 112 -0.11 -16.94 -8.17
C ASN A 112 -0.04 -16.99 -9.71
N ARG A 113 1.08 -16.56 -10.32
CA ARG A 113 1.30 -16.41 -11.79
C ARG A 113 0.41 -15.36 -12.46
N VAL A 114 -0.14 -14.43 -11.69
CA VAL A 114 -0.87 -13.27 -12.19
C VAL A 114 -0.07 -12.02 -11.85
N LYS A 115 0.26 -11.23 -12.88
CA LYS A 115 0.91 -9.93 -12.72
C LYS A 115 -0.13 -8.92 -12.28
N MET A 116 0.10 -8.25 -11.16
CA MET A 116 -0.80 -7.25 -10.60
C MET A 116 -0.05 -6.02 -10.10
N CYS A 117 -0.73 -4.87 -10.08
CA CYS A 117 -0.19 -3.61 -9.60
C CYS A 117 -0.60 -3.37 -8.15
N ILE A 118 0.37 -3.38 -7.24
CA ILE A 118 0.15 -3.04 -5.83
C ILE A 118 0.67 -1.64 -5.51
N PRO A 119 0.01 -0.88 -4.61
CA PRO A 119 0.55 0.38 -4.09
C PRO A 119 1.92 0.15 -3.45
N CYS A 120 2.83 1.11 -3.64
CA CYS A 120 4.14 1.09 -3.02
C CYS A 120 4.01 1.50 -1.54
N THR A 121 4.74 0.86 -0.63
CA THR A 121 4.70 1.17 0.80
C THR A 121 5.34 2.54 1.11
N ASP A 122 6.39 2.92 0.38
CA ASP A 122 7.04 4.22 0.48
C ASP A 122 7.36 4.76 -0.93
N ILE A 123 8.55 4.46 -1.46
CA ILE A 123 9.01 4.86 -2.80
C ILE A 123 8.87 3.66 -3.73
N CYS A 124 8.21 3.85 -4.88
CA CYS A 124 8.03 2.77 -5.83
C CYS A 124 9.36 2.21 -6.37
N PRO A 125 9.48 0.87 -6.52
CA PRO A 125 10.48 0.16 -7.31
C PRO A 125 10.73 0.73 -8.72
N LYS A 126 11.52 1.80 -8.83
CA LYS A 126 12.08 2.27 -10.09
C LYS A 126 13.27 1.39 -10.42
N ALA A 127 13.08 0.53 -11.41
CA ALA A 127 14.15 -0.26 -11.99
C ALA A 127 15.02 0.64 -12.87
N CYS A 128 16.29 0.80 -12.50
CA CYS A 128 17.27 1.59 -13.24
C CYS A 128 18.34 0.69 -13.81
N ASP A 129 18.93 1.08 -14.94
CA ASP A 129 20.01 0.30 -15.53
C ASP A 129 21.26 0.38 -14.65
N GLY A 130 21.92 -0.76 -14.44
CA GLY A 130 23.22 -0.84 -13.80
C GLY A 130 24.37 -0.61 -14.78
N ILE A 131 25.54 -0.34 -14.24
CA ILE A 131 26.84 -0.33 -14.93
C ILE A 131 27.01 -1.60 -15.78
N GLY A 132 27.30 -1.41 -17.07
CA GLY A 132 27.38 -2.49 -18.06
C GLY A 132 26.05 -2.89 -18.71
N THR A 133 24.93 -2.27 -18.34
CA THR A 133 23.59 -2.56 -18.88
C THR A 133 22.98 -1.35 -19.57
N ALA A 134 22.40 -1.56 -20.77
CA ALA A 134 21.59 -0.58 -21.52
C ALA A 134 22.12 0.87 -21.47
N SER A 135 21.47 1.79 -20.74
CA SER A 135 21.86 3.21 -20.69
C SER A 135 23.21 3.48 -20.01
N LEU A 136 23.77 2.48 -19.31
CA LEU A 136 25.09 2.51 -18.66
C LEU A 136 26.03 1.42 -19.18
N GLN A 137 25.80 0.91 -20.41
CA GLN A 137 26.62 -0.14 -21.02
C GLN A 137 28.11 0.23 -21.13
N LYS A 138 28.44 1.51 -21.33
CA LYS A 138 29.82 2.01 -21.43
C LYS A 138 30.42 2.44 -20.09
N ALA A 139 29.62 2.57 -19.04
CA ALA A 139 30.12 2.92 -17.74
C ALA A 139 30.86 1.71 -17.15
N GLN A 140 32.01 1.95 -16.53
CA GLN A 140 32.77 0.93 -15.79
C GLN A 140 32.56 1.08 -14.28
N THR A 141 32.12 2.25 -13.85
CA THR A 141 31.83 2.58 -12.46
C THR A 141 30.73 3.63 -12.39
N VAL A 142 30.05 3.68 -11.25
CA VAL A 142 29.25 4.79 -10.79
C VAL A 142 30.22 5.88 -10.33
N ASP A 143 30.02 7.08 -10.82
CA ASP A 143 30.83 8.26 -10.52
C ASP A 143 29.93 9.51 -10.55
N SER A 144 30.51 10.68 -10.30
CA SER A 144 29.77 11.94 -10.31
C SER A 144 29.07 12.25 -11.65
N SER A 145 29.45 11.61 -12.75
CA SER A 145 28.84 11.83 -14.08
C SER A 145 27.57 11.02 -14.31
N ASN A 146 27.35 9.96 -13.53
CA ASN A 146 26.21 9.06 -13.71
C ASN A 146 25.39 8.80 -12.43
N ILE A 147 25.84 9.31 -11.27
CA ILE A 147 25.16 9.15 -9.98
C ILE A 147 23.70 9.64 -10.00
N ASP A 148 23.41 10.72 -10.73
CA ASP A 148 22.05 11.29 -10.84
C ASP A 148 21.06 10.35 -11.53
N LYS A 149 21.56 9.41 -12.36
CA LYS A 149 20.72 8.39 -13.01
C LYS A 149 20.17 7.37 -12.03
N PHE A 150 20.75 7.29 -10.82
CA PHE A 150 20.34 6.41 -9.75
C PHE A 150 19.38 7.07 -8.75
N VAL A 151 19.02 8.35 -8.94
CA VAL A 151 18.08 9.06 -8.08
C VAL A 151 16.69 8.41 -8.18
N ASN A 152 16.10 8.15 -7.01
CA ASN A 152 14.83 7.45 -6.80
C ASN A 152 14.80 6.00 -7.35
N CYS A 153 15.98 5.40 -7.61
CA CYS A 153 16.08 4.01 -8.02
C CYS A 153 16.04 3.08 -6.80
N THR A 154 15.21 2.06 -6.89
CA THR A 154 14.94 1.10 -5.81
C THR A 154 15.19 -0.33 -6.26
N LYS A 155 15.40 -0.54 -7.57
CA LYS A 155 15.92 -1.78 -8.17
C LYS A 155 16.94 -1.45 -9.25
N ILE A 156 18.06 -2.17 -9.33
CA ILE A 156 19.06 -1.99 -10.39
C ILE A 156 19.12 -3.23 -11.27
N ASN A 157 18.97 -3.04 -12.58
CA ASN A 157 19.09 -4.06 -13.61
C ASN A 157 20.51 -4.10 -14.15
N GLY A 158 21.33 -5.00 -13.64
CA GLY A 158 22.76 -5.06 -13.94
C GLY A 158 23.58 -4.89 -12.67
N ASN A 159 24.77 -4.30 -12.80
CA ASN A 159 25.71 -4.17 -11.70
C ASN A 159 25.80 -2.72 -11.24
N LEU A 160 25.99 -2.46 -9.95
CA LEU A 160 26.54 -1.20 -9.48
C LEU A 160 28.00 -1.44 -9.15
N TYR A 161 28.89 -0.91 -9.98
CA TYR A 161 30.31 -0.88 -9.67
C TYR A 161 30.62 0.51 -9.18
N PHE A 162 31.13 0.69 -7.96
CA PHE A 162 31.75 1.93 -7.56
C PHE A 162 33.26 1.66 -7.55
N HIS A 163 34.06 2.45 -8.25
CA HIS A 163 35.51 2.38 -8.22
C HIS A 163 35.99 3.08 -6.95
N LEU A 164 35.60 2.47 -5.85
CA LEU A 164 36.11 2.64 -4.52
C LEU A 164 36.21 1.21 -4.02
N HIS A 165 37.38 0.79 -3.55
CA HIS A 165 37.52 -0.46 -2.80
C HIS A 165 36.37 -0.53 -1.79
N VAL A 166 35.32 -1.34 -2.03
CA VAL A 166 34.22 -1.78 -1.14
C VAL A 166 32.99 -2.14 -2.02
N CYS A 167 32.65 -3.43 -2.11
CA CYS A 167 31.41 -3.90 -2.73
C CYS A 167 30.31 -3.94 -1.65
N VAL A 168 29.28 -3.10 -1.79
CA VAL A 168 28.24 -2.90 -0.76
C VAL A 168 26.86 -3.41 -1.15
N PHE A 169 26.61 -3.81 -2.39
CA PHE A 169 25.30 -4.37 -2.77
C PHE A 169 25.46 -5.54 -3.74
N CYS A 170 25.60 -6.74 -3.19
CA CYS A 170 25.42 -7.98 -3.95
C CYS A 170 24.12 -8.65 -3.47
N PRO A 171 23.20 -9.10 -4.35
CA PRO A 171 21.80 -9.45 -4.03
C PRO A 171 21.62 -10.72 -3.16
N HIS A 172 22.71 -11.25 -2.62
CA HIS A 172 22.75 -12.37 -1.68
C HIS A 172 23.86 -12.10 -0.64
N LEU A 173 23.82 -10.93 0.00
CA LEU A 173 24.88 -10.36 0.86
C LEU A 173 25.66 -11.44 1.62
N GLY A 174 26.87 -11.72 1.12
CA GLY A 174 27.83 -12.54 1.83
C GLY A 174 28.36 -11.77 3.03
N TYR A 175 29.01 -10.64 2.78
CA TYR A 175 29.64 -9.83 3.83
C TYR A 175 29.56 -8.33 3.53
N LEU A 176 29.55 -7.50 4.57
CA LEU A 176 29.73 -6.05 4.52
C LEU A 176 31.15 -5.72 4.99
N ASN A 177 31.95 -5.05 4.16
CA ASN A 177 33.34 -4.72 4.47
C ASN A 177 33.60 -3.24 4.21
N ILE A 178 33.88 -2.47 5.26
CA ILE A 178 34.08 -1.02 5.27
C ILE A 178 35.51 -0.74 5.72
N GLN A 179 36.36 -0.41 4.76
CA GLN A 179 37.78 -0.03 4.98
C GLN A 179 38.06 1.42 4.61
N SER A 180 37.12 2.11 3.99
CA SER A 180 37.15 3.54 3.73
C SER A 180 35.74 4.10 3.81
N TRP A 181 35.59 5.27 4.45
CA TRP A 181 34.34 6.00 4.59
C TRP A 181 34.64 7.50 4.48
N PRO A 182 33.75 8.31 3.89
CA PRO A 182 33.95 9.75 3.81
C PRO A 182 34.06 10.38 5.21
N ASP A 183 35.09 11.20 5.45
CA ASP A 183 35.34 11.82 6.75
C ASP A 183 34.23 12.79 7.20
N ASN A 184 33.41 13.29 6.26
CA ASN A 184 32.28 14.16 6.54
C ASN A 184 31.01 13.42 6.96
N ILE A 185 30.97 12.08 6.84
CA ILE A 185 29.82 11.26 7.21
C ILE A 185 30.15 10.54 8.51
N THR A 186 29.38 10.83 9.56
CA THR A 186 29.66 10.37 10.93
C THR A 186 29.06 9.01 11.28
N ASP A 187 28.34 8.39 10.37
CA ASP A 187 27.63 7.13 10.62
C ASP A 187 27.41 6.32 9.33
N LEU A 188 26.80 5.15 9.47
CA LEU A 188 26.47 4.25 8.35
C LEU A 188 24.95 4.19 8.12
N SER A 189 24.21 5.28 8.41
CA SER A 189 22.75 5.36 8.26
C SER A 189 22.24 5.11 6.83
N VAL A 190 23.12 5.18 5.82
CA VAL A 190 22.81 4.73 4.45
C VAL A 190 22.41 3.24 4.40
N PHE A 191 22.80 2.46 5.41
CA PHE A 191 22.42 1.07 5.62
C PHE A 191 21.35 0.90 6.70
N SER A 192 20.60 1.95 7.06
CA SER A 192 19.54 1.90 8.08
C SER A 192 18.47 0.84 7.79
N ASN A 193 18.20 0.54 6.52
CA ASN A 193 17.25 -0.50 6.08
C ASN A 193 17.89 -1.90 5.90
N LEU A 194 19.19 -2.07 6.18
CA LEU A 194 19.86 -3.36 6.10
C LEU A 194 19.37 -4.28 7.23
N ALA A 195 18.53 -5.26 6.89
CA ALA A 195 17.94 -6.17 7.88
C ALA A 195 18.79 -7.41 8.19
N THR A 196 19.48 -7.96 7.19
CA THR A 196 20.17 -9.25 7.29
C THR A 196 21.50 -9.24 6.55
N ILE A 197 22.54 -9.75 7.21
CA ILE A 197 23.83 -10.08 6.59
C ILE A 197 23.92 -11.61 6.49
N GLY A 198 23.79 -12.14 5.28
CA GLY A 198 23.58 -13.58 5.06
C GLY A 198 24.82 -14.47 5.21
N GLY A 199 26.04 -13.95 5.09
CA GLY A 199 27.25 -14.76 5.32
C GLY A 199 27.54 -15.84 4.26
N ARG A 200 26.85 -15.83 3.09
CA ARG A 200 27.02 -16.85 2.03
C ARG A 200 28.39 -16.82 1.35
N ALA A 201 29.05 -15.67 1.41
CA ALA A 201 30.46 -15.48 1.09
C ALA A 201 31.09 -14.71 2.25
N LEU A 202 32.38 -14.92 2.53
CA LEU A 202 33.06 -14.33 3.69
C LEU A 202 34.40 -13.73 3.26
N TYR A 203 34.75 -12.58 3.83
CA TYR A 203 36.08 -12.00 3.68
C TYR A 203 36.99 -12.56 4.78
N SER A 204 37.82 -13.55 4.46
CA SER A 204 38.68 -14.23 5.44
C SER A 204 37.92 -14.73 6.68
N GLY A 205 36.69 -15.24 6.48
CA GLY A 205 35.80 -15.70 7.57
C GLY A 205 34.93 -14.62 8.21
N ILE A 206 34.99 -13.38 7.72
CA ILE A 206 34.29 -12.21 8.28
C ILE A 206 33.08 -11.86 7.39
N SER A 207 31.94 -11.61 8.03
CA SER A 207 30.70 -11.14 7.40
C SER A 207 30.40 -9.67 7.64
N LEU A 208 30.95 -9.06 8.69
CA LEU A 208 30.91 -7.61 8.91
C LEU A 208 32.28 -7.10 9.32
N LEU A 209 32.89 -6.21 8.54
CA LEU A 209 34.17 -5.57 8.84
C LEU A 209 34.01 -4.05 8.81
N VAL A 210 34.35 -3.37 9.90
CA VAL A 210 34.46 -1.91 9.98
C VAL A 210 35.84 -1.59 10.55
N LEU A 211 36.75 -1.12 9.70
CA LEU A 211 38.16 -1.02 10.02
C LEU A 211 38.72 0.37 9.71
N LYS A 212 39.43 0.99 10.66
CA LYS A 212 40.21 2.24 10.46
C LYS A 212 39.39 3.49 10.07
N GLN A 213 38.11 3.54 10.42
CA GLN A 213 37.27 4.70 10.13
C GLN A 213 37.45 5.78 11.21
N GLN A 214 37.99 6.94 10.82
CA GLN A 214 38.26 8.04 11.75
C GLN A 214 37.07 9.00 11.90
N GLY A 215 36.22 9.12 10.87
CA GLY A 215 35.07 10.04 10.88
C GLY A 215 33.80 9.51 11.57
N ILE A 216 33.67 8.18 11.73
CA ILE A 216 32.42 7.60 12.25
C ILE A 216 32.36 7.63 13.78
N SER A 217 31.23 8.11 14.31
CA SER A 217 30.91 8.15 15.74
C SER A 217 29.87 7.10 16.15
N SER A 218 29.06 6.62 15.21
CA SER A 218 28.02 5.59 15.44
C SER A 218 27.85 4.68 14.22
N LEU A 219 27.23 3.50 14.39
CA LEU A 219 26.99 2.57 13.28
C LEU A 219 25.63 2.82 12.61
N GLN A 220 24.58 3.11 13.38
CA GLN A 220 23.21 3.35 12.90
C GLN A 220 22.64 2.29 11.93
N LEU A 221 22.95 1.01 12.18
CA LEU A 221 22.42 -0.13 11.44
C LEU A 221 21.02 -0.51 11.98
N GLN A 222 20.10 0.45 11.98
CA GLN A 222 18.81 0.41 12.68
C GLN A 222 18.02 -0.89 12.47
N SER A 223 17.87 -1.31 11.21
CA SER A 223 17.06 -2.49 10.85
C SER A 223 17.80 -3.82 11.00
N LEU A 224 19.10 -3.82 11.34
CA LEU A 224 19.88 -5.05 11.40
C LEU A 224 19.36 -5.94 12.52
N ARG A 225 18.92 -7.15 12.16
CA ARG A 225 18.35 -8.15 13.08
C ARG A 225 19.06 -9.49 13.02
N GLU A 226 19.74 -9.81 11.90
CA GLU A 226 20.39 -11.12 11.73
C GLU A 226 21.73 -11.02 10.98
N ILE A 227 22.73 -11.73 11.50
CA ILE A 227 23.99 -12.05 10.83
C ILE A 227 24.11 -13.58 10.77
N SER A 228 23.68 -14.17 9.66
CA SER A 228 23.42 -15.60 9.57
C SER A 228 24.69 -16.47 9.59
N ALA A 229 25.81 -15.96 9.07
CA ALA A 229 27.10 -16.64 9.08
C ALA A 229 28.27 -15.64 9.01
N GLY A 230 29.46 -16.07 9.42
CA GLY A 230 30.68 -15.24 9.45
C GLY A 230 30.87 -14.44 10.74
N ASN A 231 32.11 -14.02 10.97
CA ASN A 231 32.50 -13.24 12.14
C ASN A 231 32.28 -11.73 11.92
N VAL A 232 32.25 -10.98 13.02
CA VAL A 232 32.12 -9.52 13.01
C VAL A 232 33.40 -8.88 13.54
N HIS A 233 33.94 -7.91 12.84
CA HIS A 233 35.17 -7.20 13.19
C HIS A 233 34.91 -5.69 13.16
N VAL A 234 34.99 -5.03 14.31
CA VAL A 234 34.87 -3.57 14.44
C VAL A 234 36.14 -3.07 15.12
N VAL A 235 37.10 -2.62 14.32
CA VAL A 235 38.48 -2.44 14.77
C VAL A 235 39.07 -1.09 14.32
N GLU A 236 39.86 -0.44 15.19
CA GLU A 236 40.63 0.77 14.86
C GLU A 236 39.79 2.00 14.44
N ASN A 237 38.56 2.13 14.94
CA ASN A 237 37.69 3.27 14.65
C ASN A 237 37.74 4.25 15.84
N SER A 238 38.63 5.25 15.76
CA SER A 238 39.05 6.04 16.92
C SER A 238 37.96 6.93 17.56
N GLN A 239 36.94 7.33 16.78
CA GLN A 239 35.82 8.14 17.26
C GLN A 239 34.54 7.32 17.49
N LEU A 240 34.54 6.02 17.15
CA LEU A 240 33.33 5.20 17.20
C LEU A 240 32.92 4.90 18.64
N CYS A 241 31.67 5.20 18.97
CA CYS A 241 30.98 4.84 20.21
C CYS A 241 29.81 3.88 19.92
N TYR A 242 29.05 3.49 20.95
CA TYR A 242 27.87 2.59 20.90
C TYR A 242 28.13 1.13 20.52
N TYR A 243 29.24 0.81 19.84
CA TYR A 243 29.59 -0.55 19.43
C TYR A 243 29.61 -1.57 20.59
N ASN A 244 29.84 -1.11 21.82
CA ASN A 244 29.95 -1.93 23.02
C ASN A 244 28.60 -2.18 23.71
N THR A 245 27.54 -1.45 23.37
CA THR A 245 26.21 -1.64 23.95
C THR A 245 25.45 -2.73 23.23
N VAL A 246 25.75 -2.94 21.94
CA VAL A 246 25.12 -3.94 21.09
C VAL A 246 25.41 -5.35 21.60
N ASN A 247 24.36 -6.10 21.90
CA ASN A 247 24.45 -7.52 22.19
C ASN A 247 24.66 -8.36 20.90
N TRP A 248 25.89 -8.39 20.38
CA TRP A 248 26.21 -9.04 19.10
C TRP A 248 25.80 -10.52 19.00
N THR A 249 25.79 -11.25 20.11
CA THR A 249 25.43 -12.67 20.12
C THR A 249 23.96 -12.91 19.80
N SER A 250 23.07 -11.95 20.07
CA SER A 250 21.65 -12.05 19.72
C SER A 250 21.41 -11.97 18.21
N LEU A 251 22.35 -11.39 17.46
CA LEU A 251 22.30 -11.29 16.00
C LEU A 251 22.81 -12.56 15.30
N PHE A 252 23.55 -13.43 16.01
CA PHE A 252 24.17 -14.61 15.44
C PHE A 252 23.21 -15.79 15.37
N ARG A 253 23.26 -16.49 14.24
CA ARG A 253 22.49 -17.72 14.04
C ARG A 253 23.30 -18.98 14.35
N ALA A 254 24.62 -18.92 14.19
CA ALA A 254 25.52 -20.03 14.42
C ALA A 254 26.39 -19.80 15.67
N ALA A 255 26.46 -20.79 16.56
CA ALA A 255 27.16 -20.70 17.84
C ALA A 255 28.68 -20.54 17.73
N ASN A 256 29.26 -20.76 16.54
CA ASN A 256 30.69 -20.60 16.28
C ASN A 256 31.09 -19.19 15.81
N GLN A 257 30.12 -18.30 15.56
CA GLN A 257 30.39 -16.91 15.17
C GLN A 257 31.01 -16.15 16.34
N LYS A 258 31.97 -15.28 16.01
CA LYS A 258 32.67 -14.45 16.99
C LYS A 258 32.66 -12.99 16.57
N VAL A 259 32.69 -12.13 17.57
CA VAL A 259 32.88 -10.69 17.40
C VAL A 259 34.28 -10.30 17.90
N LEU A 260 35.02 -9.52 17.11
CA LEU A 260 36.28 -8.90 17.47
C LEU A 260 36.10 -7.39 17.50
N ILE A 261 36.25 -6.81 18.68
CA ILE A 261 36.13 -5.38 18.93
C ILE A 261 37.44 -4.91 19.56
N HIS A 262 38.15 -4.00 18.91
CA HIS A 262 39.48 -3.59 19.36
C HIS A 262 39.87 -2.19 18.87
N ASN A 263 40.68 -1.44 19.61
CA ASN A 263 41.19 -0.11 19.21
C ASN A 263 40.11 0.89 18.74
N ASN A 264 38.89 0.79 19.25
CA ASN A 264 37.88 1.85 19.09
C ASN A 264 37.95 2.82 20.27
N ARG A 265 37.14 3.89 20.26
CA ARG A 265 37.05 4.83 21.39
C ARG A 265 36.67 4.09 22.68
N SER A 266 37.25 4.47 23.81
CA SER A 266 36.96 3.77 25.08
C SER A 266 35.51 4.06 25.54
N PRO A 267 34.76 3.05 26.04
CA PRO A 267 33.39 3.27 26.51
C PRO A 267 33.29 4.34 27.62
N GLN A 268 34.32 4.45 28.47
CA GLN A 268 34.38 5.47 29.52
C GLN A 268 34.48 6.88 28.95
N GLU A 269 35.26 7.10 27.88
CA GLU A 269 35.35 8.39 27.20
C GLU A 269 34.05 8.76 26.49
N CYS A 270 33.40 7.78 25.82
CA CYS A 270 32.09 7.98 25.19
C CYS A 270 31.05 8.48 26.21
N SER A 271 30.98 7.86 27.39
CA SER A 271 30.03 8.23 28.44
C SER A 271 30.39 9.55 29.13
N ALA A 272 31.67 9.81 29.39
CA ALA A 272 32.10 10.92 30.25
C ALA A 272 32.23 12.29 29.55
N ARG A 273 32.61 12.33 28.26
CA ARG A 273 32.89 13.59 27.57
C ARG A 273 31.73 14.13 26.74
N GLU A 274 30.97 13.24 26.11
CA GLU A 274 30.00 13.62 25.07
C GLU A 274 28.59 13.07 25.33
N HIS A 275 28.37 12.39 26.46
CA HIS A 275 27.11 11.73 26.81
C HIS A 275 26.61 10.79 25.69
N MET A 276 27.54 10.08 25.04
CA MET A 276 27.23 9.14 23.96
C MET A 276 26.78 7.79 24.53
N VAL A 277 25.58 7.80 25.11
CA VAL A 277 24.91 6.65 25.72
C VAL A 277 23.59 6.37 25.01
N CYS A 278 23.08 5.13 25.13
CA CYS A 278 21.79 4.78 24.56
C CYS A 278 20.66 5.61 25.16
N ASP A 279 19.62 5.81 24.37
CA ASP A 279 18.42 6.50 24.83
C ASP A 279 17.80 5.78 26.04
N PRO A 280 17.27 6.50 27.05
CA PRO A 280 16.61 5.88 28.21
C PRO A 280 15.43 4.96 27.87
N LEU A 281 14.85 5.09 26.67
CA LEU A 281 13.77 4.24 26.16
C LEU A 281 14.29 2.92 25.53
N CYS A 282 15.59 2.80 25.30
CA CYS A 282 16.20 1.54 24.88
C CYS A 282 16.22 0.54 26.04
N SER A 283 16.07 -0.74 25.72
CA SER A 283 16.30 -1.82 26.65
C SER A 283 17.81 -2.04 26.91
N ASP A 284 18.11 -3.04 27.73
CA ASP A 284 19.49 -3.45 28.01
C ASP A 284 20.16 -4.21 26.84
N ASP A 285 19.44 -4.44 25.73
CA ASP A 285 20.00 -5.04 24.50
C ASP A 285 20.92 -4.07 23.72
N GLY A 286 20.89 -2.79 24.09
CA GLY A 286 21.75 -1.74 23.54
C GLY A 286 21.14 -0.97 22.38
N CYS A 287 21.99 -0.24 21.66
CA CYS A 287 21.58 0.65 20.58
C CYS A 287 22.69 0.81 19.52
N TRP A 288 22.30 1.19 18.31
CA TRP A 288 23.20 1.42 17.17
C TRP A 288 23.79 2.84 17.12
N GLY A 289 23.25 3.74 17.93
CA GLY A 289 23.57 5.16 17.94
C GLY A 289 22.68 5.93 18.93
N PRO A 290 22.72 7.27 18.88
CA PRO A 290 21.86 8.11 19.71
C PRO A 290 20.40 8.07 19.25
N GLY A 291 19.48 8.31 20.19
CA GLY A 291 18.06 8.49 19.90
C GLY A 291 17.21 7.22 20.08
N PRO A 292 15.90 7.38 20.30
CA PRO A 292 14.98 6.29 20.59
C PRO A 292 14.66 5.41 19.37
N ASP A 293 15.05 5.82 18.18
CA ASP A 293 14.90 5.07 16.93
C ASP A 293 16.09 4.12 16.67
N GLN A 294 17.19 4.24 17.42
CA GLN A 294 18.39 3.43 17.25
C GLN A 294 18.50 2.24 18.22
N CYS A 295 17.49 2.03 19.06
CA CYS A 295 17.47 0.93 20.02
C CYS A 295 17.41 -0.44 19.32
N LEU A 296 18.09 -1.45 19.86
CA LEU A 296 17.93 -2.83 19.40
C LEU A 296 16.54 -3.37 19.76
N SER A 297 16.07 -3.07 20.97
CA SER A 297 14.71 -3.30 21.43
C SER A 297 14.27 -2.19 22.40
N CYS A 298 12.96 -1.95 22.46
CA CYS A 298 12.39 -0.90 23.30
C CYS A 298 12.10 -1.42 24.70
N ARG A 299 12.31 -0.58 25.72
CA ARG A 299 11.99 -0.89 27.11
C ARG A 299 10.48 -0.97 27.37
N ASN A 300 9.72 -0.05 26.77
CA ASN A 300 8.27 0.07 26.97
C ASN A 300 7.53 -0.29 25.67
N PHE A 301 7.31 0.70 24.79
CA PHE A 301 6.55 0.54 23.56
C PHE A 301 7.34 0.97 22.33
N ILE A 302 6.91 0.52 21.16
CA ILE A 302 7.42 0.95 19.86
C ILE A 302 6.28 1.54 19.01
N ARG A 303 6.53 2.73 18.45
CA ARG A 303 5.68 3.38 17.44
C ARG A 303 6.45 3.41 16.13
N GLY A 304 6.02 2.60 15.17
CA GLY A 304 6.75 2.42 13.91
C GLY A 304 8.14 1.84 14.14
N ARG A 305 9.16 2.72 14.12
CA ARG A 305 10.59 2.36 14.37
C ARG A 305 11.19 3.05 15.60
N THR A 306 10.39 3.79 16.35
CA THR A 306 10.86 4.63 17.45
C THR A 306 10.33 4.11 18.77
N CYS A 307 11.20 3.95 19.77
CA CYS A 307 10.78 3.62 21.12
C CYS A 307 10.05 4.80 21.76
N VAL A 308 8.93 4.53 22.42
CA VAL A 308 8.11 5.53 23.08
C VAL A 308 7.77 5.08 24.49
N HIS A 309 7.56 6.04 25.39
CA HIS A 309 7.24 5.74 26.78
C HIS A 309 5.86 5.09 26.93
N SER A 310 4.88 5.57 26.16
CA SER A 310 3.48 5.11 26.16
C SER A 310 2.85 5.35 24.78
N CYS A 311 1.84 4.54 24.44
CA CYS A 311 0.98 4.79 23.29
C CYS A 311 -0.05 5.89 23.60
N ASN A 312 -0.60 6.49 22.55
CA ASN A 312 -1.62 7.54 22.59
C ASN A 312 -3.01 6.95 22.88
N LEU A 313 -3.17 6.33 24.06
CA LEU A 313 -4.39 5.62 24.44
C LEU A 313 -5.54 6.59 24.78
N TYR A 314 -5.22 7.63 25.54
CA TYR A 314 -6.18 8.61 26.08
C TYR A 314 -5.97 10.03 25.54
N GLU A 315 -4.79 10.30 24.99
CA GLU A 315 -4.38 11.63 24.55
C GLU A 315 -3.61 11.54 23.23
N GLY A 316 -3.42 12.69 22.56
CA GLY A 316 -2.71 12.78 21.28
C GLY A 316 -3.64 12.94 20.07
N ASP A 317 -3.09 13.50 19.00
CA ASP A 317 -3.81 13.76 17.75
C ASP A 317 -4.19 12.46 17.02
N ILE A 318 -3.30 11.46 17.06
CA ILE A 318 -3.57 10.15 16.49
C ILE A 318 -3.73 9.19 17.65
N ARG A 319 -4.96 8.68 17.82
CA ARG A 319 -5.31 7.74 18.88
C ARG A 319 -4.83 6.35 18.49
N GLU A 320 -4.35 5.64 19.49
CA GLU A 320 -3.72 4.33 19.33
C GLU A 320 -4.33 3.33 20.30
N PHE A 321 -4.12 2.05 19.99
CA PHE A 321 -4.24 0.96 20.95
C PHE A 321 -2.89 0.23 21.06
N ALA A 322 -2.68 -0.45 22.18
CA ALA A 322 -1.47 -1.23 22.42
C ALA A 322 -1.71 -2.70 22.05
N ASN A 323 -0.97 -3.19 21.05
CA ASN A 323 -0.90 -4.63 20.73
C ASN A 323 0.39 -5.21 21.31
N GLY A 324 0.34 -5.64 22.57
CA GLY A 324 1.55 -5.99 23.32
C GLY A 324 2.40 -4.75 23.58
N SER A 325 3.63 -4.72 23.06
CA SER A 325 4.54 -3.56 23.14
C SER A 325 4.52 -2.68 21.90
N VAL A 326 3.61 -2.91 20.94
CA VAL A 326 3.51 -2.12 19.71
C VAL A 326 2.33 -1.17 19.79
N CYS A 327 2.57 0.12 19.56
CA CYS A 327 1.53 1.12 19.38
C CYS A 327 1.00 1.04 17.95
N VAL A 328 -0.31 0.84 17.81
CA VAL A 328 -0.98 0.74 16.52
C VAL A 328 -2.09 1.78 16.47
N GLU A 329 -2.15 2.52 15.37
CA GLU A 329 -3.14 3.57 15.16
C GLU A 329 -4.56 2.98 15.07
N CYS A 330 -5.54 3.69 15.63
CA CYS A 330 -6.95 3.39 15.43
C CYS A 330 -7.37 3.69 13.98
N ASP A 331 -8.46 3.06 13.53
CA ASP A 331 -9.03 3.36 12.22
C ASP A 331 -9.46 4.82 12.12
N ALA A 332 -9.30 5.43 10.94
CA ALA A 332 -9.66 6.82 10.70
C ALA A 332 -11.17 7.10 10.88
N GLN A 333 -12.00 6.06 10.86
CA GLN A 333 -13.45 6.16 11.15
C GLN A 333 -13.80 6.05 12.64
N CYS A 334 -12.83 5.88 13.53
CA CYS A 334 -13.07 5.91 14.97
C CYS A 334 -13.16 7.35 15.46
N GLU A 335 -14.25 7.69 16.15
CA GLU A 335 -14.40 9.00 16.79
C GLU A 335 -13.43 9.10 17.98
N ARG A 336 -12.71 10.22 18.09
CA ARG A 336 -11.80 10.45 19.21
C ARG A 336 -12.62 10.54 20.49
N ALA A 337 -12.42 9.58 21.39
CA ALA A 337 -13.11 9.55 22.67
C ALA A 337 -12.56 10.64 23.62
N ASP A 338 -13.43 11.16 24.49
CA ASP A 338 -13.04 12.10 25.55
C ASP A 338 -12.05 11.48 26.55
N ASP A 339 -11.47 12.33 27.40
CA ASP A 339 -10.48 11.94 28.41
C ASP A 339 -10.99 10.75 29.27
N ASP A 340 -10.12 9.75 29.48
CA ASP A 340 -10.36 8.50 30.22
C ASP A 340 -11.11 7.37 29.47
N SER A 341 -11.40 7.53 28.17
CA SER A 341 -11.92 6.45 27.32
C SER A 341 -10.99 6.10 26.17
N PHE A 342 -10.93 4.80 25.83
CA PHE A 342 -10.24 4.32 24.64
C PHE A 342 -11.01 4.72 23.38
N THR A 343 -10.30 4.99 22.29
CA THR A 343 -10.91 5.27 20.97
C THR A 343 -11.17 3.99 20.19
N CYS A 344 -10.30 2.99 20.32
CA CYS A 344 -10.45 1.68 19.70
C CYS A 344 -9.85 0.58 20.59
N HIS A 345 -10.28 -0.66 20.36
CA HIS A 345 -9.76 -1.85 21.06
C HIS A 345 -8.91 -2.76 20.16
N GLY A 346 -8.76 -2.40 18.89
CA GLY A 346 -8.11 -3.22 17.88
C GLY A 346 -7.98 -2.48 16.55
N PRO A 347 -7.33 -3.10 15.56
CA PRO A 347 -7.15 -2.49 14.24
C PRO A 347 -8.41 -2.65 13.40
N GLY A 348 -8.76 -1.62 12.62
CA GLY A 348 -9.90 -1.66 11.70
C GLY A 348 -11.18 -1.02 12.22
N PRO A 349 -12.14 -0.76 11.32
CA PRO A 349 -13.33 0.05 11.60
C PRO A 349 -14.37 -0.63 12.48
N GLU A 350 -14.29 -1.95 12.70
CA GLU A 350 -15.17 -2.73 13.58
C GLU A 350 -14.78 -2.64 15.06
N HIS A 351 -13.56 -2.18 15.33
CA HIS A 351 -12.98 -2.14 16.66
C HIS A 351 -13.02 -0.73 17.29
N CYS A 352 -13.69 0.22 16.64
CA CYS A 352 -13.95 1.53 17.20
C CYS A 352 -14.94 1.43 18.37
N VAL A 353 -14.73 2.26 19.41
CA VAL A 353 -15.70 2.41 20.49
C VAL A 353 -16.93 3.18 20.01
N THR A 354 -16.70 4.28 19.29
CA THR A 354 -17.74 5.10 18.65
C THR A 354 -17.32 5.42 17.22
N CYS A 355 -18.27 5.43 16.28
CA CYS A 355 -18.03 5.76 14.89
C CYS A 355 -18.08 7.27 14.66
N LEU A 356 -17.10 7.80 13.92
CA LEU A 356 -17.02 9.22 13.57
C LEU A 356 -18.16 9.68 12.65
N HIS A 357 -18.58 8.82 11.71
CA HIS A 357 -19.62 9.14 10.72
C HIS A 357 -20.83 8.22 10.87
N PHE A 358 -20.84 7.09 10.15
CA PHE A 358 -21.95 6.14 10.14
C PHE A 358 -21.48 4.74 10.55
N LYS A 359 -22.43 3.88 10.92
CA LYS A 359 -22.17 2.48 11.26
C LYS A 359 -22.95 1.55 10.33
N ASP A 360 -22.23 0.74 9.58
CA ASP A 360 -22.78 -0.27 8.68
C ASP A 360 -22.53 -1.68 9.23
N GLY A 361 -23.53 -2.21 9.94
CA GLY A 361 -23.38 -3.46 10.70
C GLY A 361 -22.37 -3.28 11.83
N PRO A 362 -21.27 -4.05 11.90
CA PRO A 362 -20.23 -3.85 12.90
C PRO A 362 -19.24 -2.73 12.54
N ASN A 363 -19.15 -2.30 11.28
CA ASN A 363 -18.06 -1.46 10.77
C ASN A 363 -18.44 0.03 10.80
N CYS A 364 -17.53 0.90 11.25
CA CYS A 364 -17.64 2.34 11.04
C CYS A 364 -17.28 2.72 9.60
N VAL A 365 -18.11 3.54 8.95
CA VAL A 365 -17.96 3.93 7.53
C VAL A 365 -18.20 5.42 7.34
N GLU A 366 -17.49 6.01 6.37
CA GLU A 366 -17.61 7.44 6.04
C GLU A 366 -18.99 7.78 5.44
N LYS A 367 -19.56 6.85 4.67
CA LYS A 367 -20.90 6.96 4.07
C LYS A 367 -21.55 5.58 4.02
N CYS A 368 -22.87 5.52 4.24
CA CYS A 368 -23.62 4.29 4.00
C CYS A 368 -23.49 3.84 2.53
N PRO A 369 -23.46 2.51 2.26
CA PRO A 369 -23.42 1.96 0.91
C PRO A 369 -24.44 2.58 -0.05
N ASP A 370 -23.95 3.23 -1.10
CA ASP A 370 -24.77 3.94 -2.08
C ASP A 370 -24.35 3.51 -3.49
N GLY A 371 -24.99 2.46 -3.99
CA GLY A 371 -24.69 1.88 -5.30
C GLY A 371 -23.50 0.93 -5.31
N LEU A 372 -23.17 0.29 -4.19
CA LEU A 372 -22.13 -0.74 -4.16
C LEU A 372 -22.58 -1.99 -4.92
N GLN A 373 -21.67 -2.61 -5.68
CA GLN A 373 -21.99 -3.84 -6.40
C GLN A 373 -22.13 -5.00 -5.41
N GLY A 374 -23.34 -5.51 -5.23
CA GLY A 374 -23.60 -6.76 -4.52
C GLY A 374 -23.53 -7.97 -5.46
N ALA A 375 -23.74 -9.17 -4.89
CA ALA A 375 -23.70 -10.41 -5.66
C ALA A 375 -24.74 -10.47 -6.79
N ASN A 376 -25.96 -9.96 -6.56
CA ASN A 376 -27.06 -10.06 -7.53
C ASN A 376 -27.60 -8.70 -7.98
N SER A 377 -27.43 -7.65 -7.19
CA SER A 377 -27.93 -6.31 -7.46
C SER A 377 -27.02 -5.26 -6.83
N PHE A 378 -27.21 -4.00 -7.18
CA PHE A 378 -26.63 -2.90 -6.44
C PHE A 378 -27.22 -2.82 -5.03
N ILE A 379 -26.39 -2.43 -4.08
CA ILE A 379 -26.72 -2.29 -2.67
C ILE A 379 -26.82 -0.80 -2.35
N PHE A 380 -27.99 -0.42 -1.87
CA PHE A 380 -28.28 0.92 -1.39
C PHE A 380 -28.73 0.81 0.07
N LYS A 381 -28.13 1.64 0.91
CA LYS A 381 -28.46 1.80 2.32
C LYS A 381 -28.61 3.28 2.62
N TYR A 382 -29.50 3.60 3.54
CA TYR A 382 -29.69 4.95 4.05
C TYR A 382 -29.32 5.00 5.54
N ALA A 383 -28.90 6.17 6.00
CA ALA A 383 -28.62 6.40 7.42
C ALA A 383 -29.91 6.78 8.16
N GLU A 384 -30.14 6.20 9.33
CA GLU A 384 -31.17 6.64 10.26
C GLU A 384 -30.66 7.74 11.20
N ILE A 385 -31.53 8.24 12.10
CA ILE A 385 -31.22 9.33 13.05
C ILE A 385 -30.07 8.96 14.00
N ASN A 386 -29.86 7.66 14.24
CA ASN A 386 -28.78 7.11 15.05
C ASN A 386 -27.47 6.90 14.24
N ASN A 387 -27.40 7.37 13.00
CA ASN A 387 -26.29 7.16 12.06
C ASN A 387 -26.00 5.68 11.73
N GLU A 388 -26.94 4.77 11.95
CA GLU A 388 -26.83 3.37 11.49
C GLU A 388 -27.34 3.22 10.06
N CYS A 389 -26.67 2.38 9.27
CA CYS A 389 -27.00 2.15 7.86
C CYS A 389 -28.00 0.99 7.71
N HIS A 390 -29.17 1.30 7.15
CA HIS A 390 -30.25 0.33 6.93
C HIS A 390 -30.48 0.08 5.42
N PRO A 391 -30.82 -1.16 5.02
CA PRO A 391 -31.10 -1.48 3.63
C PRO A 391 -32.30 -0.69 3.10
N CYS A 392 -32.14 -0.12 1.91
CA CYS A 392 -33.25 0.46 1.19
C CYS A 392 -34.28 -0.62 0.83
N HIS A 393 -35.56 -0.26 0.82
CA HIS A 393 -36.62 -1.17 0.39
C HIS A 393 -36.38 -1.60 -1.06
N ALA A 394 -36.49 -2.90 -1.36
CA ALA A 394 -36.22 -3.48 -2.69
C ALA A 394 -37.09 -2.93 -3.85
N ASN A 395 -38.07 -2.07 -3.55
CA ASN A 395 -39.08 -1.56 -4.48
C ASN A 395 -38.89 -0.08 -4.84
N LEU A 396 -37.65 0.42 -4.82
CA LEU A 396 -37.37 1.81 -5.22
C LEU A 396 -37.51 2.05 -6.73
N GLU A 397 -37.57 1.02 -7.58
CA GLU A 397 -37.88 1.19 -9.01
C GLU A 397 -39.37 1.48 -9.27
N THR A 398 -40.28 1.06 -8.38
CA THR A 398 -41.73 1.30 -8.53
C THR A 398 -42.22 2.63 -7.94
N ASN A 399 -41.52 3.20 -6.95
CA ASN A 399 -41.98 4.41 -6.25
C ASN A 399 -41.73 5.72 -7.01
N VAL A 400 -40.76 5.75 -7.94
CA VAL A 400 -40.54 6.92 -8.81
C VAL A 400 -41.74 7.13 -9.73
N LEU A 401 -42.32 6.05 -10.28
CA LEU A 401 -43.56 6.13 -11.05
C LEU A 401 -44.74 6.61 -10.20
N PHE A 402 -44.82 6.21 -8.93
CA PHE A 402 -45.90 6.64 -8.03
C PHE A 402 -45.81 8.12 -7.65
N LEU A 403 -44.59 8.61 -7.37
CA LEU A 403 -44.31 10.03 -7.14
C LEU A 403 -44.54 10.88 -8.40
N LEU A 404 -44.14 10.40 -9.57
CA LEU A 404 -44.40 11.06 -10.85
C LEU A 404 -45.90 11.08 -11.18
N LEU A 405 -46.65 10.01 -10.89
CA LEU A 405 -48.12 9.96 -11.02
C LEU A 405 -48.80 10.95 -10.07
N LEU A 406 -48.36 11.03 -8.81
CA LEU A 406 -48.88 12.00 -7.83
C LEU A 406 -48.62 13.44 -8.29
N LEU A 407 -47.41 13.75 -8.76
CA LEU A 407 -47.08 15.05 -9.34
C LEU A 407 -47.92 15.35 -10.58
N TRP A 408 -48.14 14.37 -11.47
CA TRP A 408 -49.02 14.51 -12.63
C TRP A 408 -50.47 14.77 -12.25
N ILE A 409 -51.01 14.06 -11.25
CA ILE A 409 -52.37 14.25 -10.76
C ILE A 409 -52.53 15.65 -10.16
N ILE A 410 -51.55 16.12 -9.37
CA ILE A 410 -51.57 17.47 -8.78
C ILE A 410 -51.54 18.54 -9.87
N VAL A 411 -50.69 18.38 -10.89
CA VAL A 411 -50.61 19.31 -12.03
C VAL A 411 -51.92 19.29 -12.84
N LEU A 412 -52.50 18.12 -13.11
CA LEU A 412 -53.77 17.99 -13.84
C LEU A 412 -54.92 18.65 -13.06
N HIS A 413 -54.95 18.48 -11.73
CA HIS A 413 -55.95 19.13 -10.87
C HIS A 413 -55.80 20.65 -10.89
N HIS A 414 -54.56 21.17 -10.92
CA HIS A 414 -54.28 22.60 -11.03
C HIS A 414 -54.68 23.18 -12.40
N MET A 415 -54.46 22.42 -13.48
CA MET A 415 -54.83 22.82 -14.84
C MET A 415 -56.34 22.82 -15.06
N LEU A 416 -57.06 21.84 -14.51
CA LEU A 416 -58.53 21.79 -14.55
C LEU A 416 -59.18 22.91 -13.74
N LYS A 417 -58.55 23.34 -12.63
CA LYS A 417 -59.03 24.47 -11.82
C LYS A 417 -58.88 25.82 -12.53
N ASN A 418 -57.87 25.97 -13.39
CA ASN A 418 -57.63 27.19 -14.18
C ASN A 418 -58.46 27.28 -15.49
N GLN A 419 -59.19 26.24 -15.87
CA GLN A 419 -60.07 26.22 -17.05
C GLN A 419 -61.55 26.49 -16.70
N MET A 420 -61.90 26.59 -15.41
CA MET A 420 -63.27 26.87 -14.91
C MET A 420 -63.37 28.21 -14.16
N GLY A 421 -62.44 29.13 -14.38
CA GLY A 421 -62.41 30.49 -13.83
C GLY A 421 -62.72 31.55 -14.86
#